data_AF-A0A1C5TGA7-F1
#
_entry.id   AF-A0A1C5TGA7-F1
#
_cell.length_a   1.000
_cell.length_b   1.000
_cell.length_c   1.000
_cell.angle_alpha   90.00
_cell.angle_beta   90.00
_cell.angle_gamma   90.00
#
_symmetry.space_group_name_H-M   'P 1'
#
loop_
_entity.id
_entity.type
_entity.pdbx_description
1 polymer ?
#
loop_
_entity_poly.entity_id
_entity_poly.type
_entity_poly.pdbx_seq_one_letter_code
_entity_poly.pdbx_strand_id
1 'polypeptide(L)'
;MIHDLRVNSHGYPSFFEGPEEENIRKWDRILGRMEFLFREANEDTCRKKNLYEEEHDLAQEEFTTKYGMFGEKLKTEEEIAREKREHTHRLYMMSDVPEYVEILGKWLAAEGELREYRDQCLKQGMELMTKYFRNLWD
;
A
#
# COMPACT_ATOMS: atom_id res chain seq x y z
N MET A 1 18.25 -0.62 -6.58
CA MET A 1 19.14 0.51 -6.33
C MET A 1 19.73 0.50 -4.92
N ILE A 2 18.97 0.70 -3.82
CA ILE A 2 19.56 0.73 -2.46
C ILE A 2 20.17 -0.62 -2.04
N HIS A 3 19.49 -1.73 -2.35
CA HIS A 3 20.05 -3.07 -2.15
C HIS A 3 21.37 -3.26 -2.91
N ASP A 4 21.42 -2.84 -4.17
CA ASP A 4 22.61 -2.91 -5.02
C ASP A 4 23.76 -2.06 -4.45
N LEU A 5 23.47 -0.83 -4.01
CA LEU A 5 24.43 0.03 -3.31
C LEU A 5 24.95 -0.61 -2.03
N ARG A 6 24.12 -1.32 -1.29
CA ARG A 6 24.54 -2.01 -0.07
C ARG A 6 25.45 -3.20 -0.35
N VAL A 7 25.17 -3.96 -1.41
CA VAL A 7 25.94 -5.17 -1.75
C VAL A 7 27.24 -4.83 -2.48
N ASN A 8 27.23 -3.80 -3.33
CA ASN A 8 28.32 -3.50 -4.26
C ASN A 8 29.12 -2.23 -3.92
N SER A 9 28.65 -1.36 -3.02
CA SER A 9 29.45 -0.19 -2.58
C SER A 9 30.43 -0.60 -1.49
N HIS A 10 31.72 -0.33 -1.74
CA HIS A 10 32.79 -0.49 -0.76
C HIS A 10 33.10 0.78 0.04
N GLY A 11 32.36 1.88 -0.21
CA GLY A 11 32.58 3.18 0.42
C GLY A 11 31.43 3.63 1.31
N TYR A 12 31.73 4.55 2.23
CA TYR A 12 30.79 5.28 3.08
C TYR A 12 30.92 6.79 2.83
N PRO A 13 29.93 7.62 3.24
CA PRO A 13 29.99 9.06 3.03
C PRO A 13 31.23 9.70 3.68
N SER A 14 31.92 10.56 2.93
CA SER A 14 33.23 11.14 3.31
C SER A 14 33.23 11.96 4.61
N PHE A 15 32.07 12.44 5.04
CA PHE A 15 31.89 13.18 6.29
C PHE A 15 31.80 12.28 7.54
N PHE A 16 31.92 10.96 7.41
CA PHE A 16 31.98 10.07 8.57
C PHE A 16 33.38 10.16 9.20
N GLU A 17 33.42 10.52 10.47
CA GLU A 17 34.64 10.58 11.27
C GLU A 17 34.84 9.27 12.06
N GLY A 18 36.10 8.86 12.25
CA GLY A 18 36.46 7.69 13.06
C GLY A 18 37.06 6.51 12.27
N PRO A 19 37.24 5.35 12.92
CA PRO A 19 37.84 4.16 12.30
C PRO A 19 37.04 3.65 11.10
N GLU A 20 37.74 3.23 10.05
CA GLU A 20 37.15 2.75 8.80
C GLU A 20 36.14 1.60 9.02
N GLU A 21 36.51 0.60 9.83
CA GLU A 21 35.62 -0.55 10.12
C GLU A 21 34.31 -0.13 10.80
N GLU A 22 34.35 0.87 11.69
CA GLU A 22 33.16 1.36 12.37
C GLU A 22 32.25 2.13 11.40
N ASN A 23 32.84 2.92 10.51
CA ASN A 23 32.13 3.68 9.50
C ASN A 23 31.47 2.78 8.45
N ILE A 24 32.14 1.71 8.01
CA ILE A 24 31.55 0.69 7.14
C ILE A 24 30.33 0.05 7.81
N ARG A 25 30.46 -0.37 9.09
CA ARG A 25 29.34 -0.98 9.83
C ARG A 25 28.18 0.00 10.04
N LYS A 26 28.48 1.26 10.30
CA LYS A 26 27.47 2.32 10.45
C LYS A 26 26.73 2.54 9.13
N TRP A 27 27.45 2.57 8.02
CA TRP A 27 26.87 2.76 6.70
C TRP A 27 26.01 1.57 6.26
N ASP A 28 26.46 0.33 6.48
CA ASP A 28 25.66 -0.87 6.20
C ASP A 28 24.32 -0.86 6.97
N ARG A 29 24.34 -0.43 8.25
CA ARG A 29 23.11 -0.28 9.04
C ARG A 29 22.16 0.76 8.46
N ILE A 30 22.68 1.89 7.98
CA ILE A 30 21.88 2.96 7.37
C ILE A 30 21.26 2.47 6.06
N LEU A 31 22.06 1.85 5.19
CA LEU A 31 21.59 1.30 3.92
C LEU A 31 20.57 0.18 4.14
N GLY A 32 20.82 -0.72 5.08
CA GLY A 32 19.86 -1.77 5.45
C GLY A 32 18.56 -1.20 6.00
N ARG A 33 18.60 -0.08 6.75
CA ARG A 33 17.41 0.61 7.22
C ARG A 33 16.63 1.25 6.06
N MET A 34 17.31 1.93 5.14
CA MET A 34 16.68 2.51 3.94
C MET A 34 16.05 1.41 3.06
N GLU A 35 16.78 0.32 2.82
CA GLU A 35 16.31 -0.84 2.07
C GLU A 35 15.02 -1.40 2.67
N PHE A 36 15.01 -1.59 4.00
CA PHE A 36 13.82 -2.01 4.73
C PHE A 36 12.66 -1.03 4.54
N LEU A 37 12.89 0.27 4.75
CA LEU A 37 11.84 1.29 4.66
C LEU A 37 11.23 1.37 3.25
N PHE A 38 12.05 1.35 2.19
CA PHE A 38 11.54 1.36 0.82
C PHE A 38 10.80 0.08 0.45
N ARG A 39 11.22 -1.07 0.99
CA ARG A 39 10.51 -2.33 0.81
C ARG A 39 9.14 -2.33 1.50
N GLU A 40 9.07 -1.82 2.73
CA GLU A 40 7.79 -1.73 3.46
C GLU A 40 6.88 -0.60 2.94
N ALA A 41 7.44 0.42 2.28
CA ALA A 41 6.65 1.47 1.63
C ALA A 41 5.98 0.99 0.33
N ASN A 42 6.58 0.01 -0.36
CA ASN A 42 6.05 -0.53 -1.60
C ASN A 42 4.95 -1.57 -1.30
N GLU A 43 3.78 -1.41 -1.93
CA GLU A 43 2.60 -2.25 -1.76
C GLU A 43 2.84 -3.73 -2.06
N ASP A 44 3.61 -4.03 -3.11
CA ASP A 44 3.90 -5.40 -3.54
C ASP A 44 4.81 -6.12 -2.56
N THR A 45 5.76 -5.39 -1.96
CA THR A 45 6.80 -5.96 -1.10
C THR A 45 6.58 -5.74 0.39
N CYS A 46 5.56 -4.96 0.76
CA CYS A 46 5.18 -4.73 2.14
C CYS A 46 4.77 -6.03 2.81
N ARG A 47 5.32 -6.28 3.99
CA ARG A 47 5.05 -7.51 4.75
C ARG A 47 3.74 -7.42 5.51
N LYS A 48 3.28 -6.22 5.83
CA LYS A 48 1.98 -6.02 6.47
C LYS A 48 0.87 -6.16 5.42
N LYS A 49 -0.11 -6.99 5.74
CA LYS A 49 -1.30 -7.22 4.93
C LYS A 49 -2.54 -6.88 5.75
N ASN A 50 -3.64 -6.65 5.04
CA ASN A 50 -4.91 -6.37 5.68
C ASN A 50 -5.41 -7.65 6.35
N LEU A 51 -5.77 -7.56 7.63
CA LEU A 51 -6.28 -8.70 8.39
C LEU A 51 -7.64 -9.19 7.86
N TYR A 52 -8.39 -8.28 7.22
CA TYR A 52 -9.72 -8.55 6.69
C TYR A 52 -9.72 -8.83 5.19
N GLU A 53 -8.54 -8.97 4.54
CA GLU A 53 -8.46 -9.19 3.09
C GLU A 53 -9.26 -10.43 2.67
N GLU A 54 -9.00 -11.57 3.31
CA GLU A 54 -9.67 -12.84 2.97
C GLU A 54 -11.18 -12.77 3.23
N GLU A 55 -11.61 -12.16 4.34
CA GLU A 55 -13.02 -11.98 4.67
C GLU A 55 -13.72 -11.04 3.69
N HIS A 56 -13.04 -9.97 3.27
CA HIS A 56 -13.54 -9.03 2.26
C HIS A 56 -13.65 -9.70 0.88
N ASP A 57 -12.65 -10.48 0.47
CA ASP A 57 -12.66 -11.19 -0.80
C ASP A 57 -13.80 -12.21 -0.86
N LEU A 58 -14.02 -12.96 0.22
CA LEU A 58 -15.17 -13.87 0.35
C LEU A 58 -16.49 -13.11 0.28
N ALA A 59 -16.61 -11.96 0.96
CA ALA A 59 -17.81 -11.13 0.88
C ALA A 59 -18.06 -10.61 -0.55
N GLN A 60 -17.01 -10.25 -1.27
CA GLN A 60 -17.07 -9.78 -2.65
C GLN A 60 -17.48 -10.90 -3.62
N GLU A 61 -16.98 -12.13 -3.41
CA GLU A 61 -17.41 -13.31 -4.15
C GLU A 61 -18.88 -13.64 -3.88
N GLU A 62 -19.32 -13.57 -2.62
CA GLU A 62 -20.71 -13.79 -2.23
C GLU A 62 -21.62 -12.74 -2.86
N PHE A 63 -21.25 -11.46 -2.79
CA PHE A 63 -21.98 -10.36 -3.42
C PHE A 63 -22.12 -10.58 -4.93
N THR A 64 -21.02 -10.92 -5.60
CA THR A 64 -20.99 -11.15 -7.05
C THR A 64 -21.87 -12.33 -7.44
N THR A 65 -21.88 -13.39 -6.63
CA THR A 65 -22.73 -14.57 -6.85
C THR A 65 -24.21 -14.24 -6.64
N LYS A 66 -24.52 -13.57 -5.53
CA LYS A 66 -25.89 -13.27 -5.09
C LYS A 66 -26.53 -12.21 -5.97
N TYR A 67 -25.82 -11.11 -6.23
CA TYR A 67 -26.36 -9.91 -6.86
C TYR A 67 -25.84 -9.63 -8.27
N GLY A 68 -24.75 -10.29 -8.69
CA GLY A 68 -24.05 -9.99 -9.94
C GLY A 68 -22.88 -9.04 -9.71
N MET A 69 -21.99 -8.90 -10.71
CA MET A 69 -20.74 -8.14 -10.59
C MET A 69 -20.96 -6.68 -10.18
N PHE A 70 -22.09 -6.09 -10.60
CA PHE A 70 -22.46 -4.72 -10.27
C PHE A 70 -23.84 -4.63 -9.61
N GLY A 71 -24.24 -5.70 -8.92
CA GLY A 71 -25.53 -5.80 -8.25
C GLY A 71 -26.71 -5.65 -9.21
N GLU A 72 -26.61 -6.20 -10.42
CA GLU A 72 -27.66 -6.14 -11.44
C GLU A 72 -29.00 -6.69 -10.93
N LYS A 73 -28.96 -7.69 -10.02
CA LYS A 73 -30.15 -8.28 -9.39
C LYS A 73 -30.75 -7.42 -8.27
N LEU A 74 -30.09 -6.34 -7.85
CA LEU A 74 -30.63 -5.35 -6.91
C LEU A 74 -31.50 -4.29 -7.62
N LYS A 75 -31.39 -4.18 -8.94
CA LYS A 75 -32.16 -3.21 -9.72
C LYS A 75 -33.65 -3.54 -9.68
N THR A 76 -34.47 -2.53 -9.45
CA THR A 76 -35.92 -2.65 -9.59
C THR A 76 -36.34 -2.48 -11.06
N GLU A 77 -37.53 -2.99 -11.42
CA GLU A 77 -38.04 -2.87 -12.79
C GLU A 77 -38.20 -1.40 -13.24
N GLU A 78 -38.55 -0.50 -12.31
CA GLU A 78 -38.63 0.94 -12.55
C GLU A 78 -37.26 1.54 -12.88
N GLU A 79 -36.21 1.14 -12.17
CA GLU A 79 -34.85 1.58 -12.46
C GLU A 79 -34.39 1.09 -13.83
N ILE A 80 -34.65 -0.18 -14.17
CA ILE A 80 -34.30 -0.75 -15.47
C ILE A 80 -35.03 -0.01 -16.60
N ALA A 81 -36.31 0.36 -16.40
CA ALA A 81 -37.08 1.11 -17.37
C ALA A 81 -36.56 2.55 -17.56
N ARG A 82 -36.15 3.21 -16.48
CA ARG A 82 -35.52 4.53 -16.52
C ARG A 82 -34.16 4.48 -17.20
N GLU A 83 -33.30 3.52 -16.85
CA GLU A 83 -31.99 3.29 -17.46
C GLU A 83 -32.10 3.08 -18.98
N LYS A 84 -33.11 2.32 -19.44
CA LYS A 84 -33.36 2.14 -20.88
C LYS A 84 -33.74 3.45 -21.59
N ARG A 85 -34.49 4.33 -20.93
CA ARG A 85 -34.89 5.64 -21.49
C ARG A 85 -33.77 6.67 -21.48
N GLU A 86 -33.00 6.71 -20.41
CA GLU A 86 -31.96 7.71 -20.15
C GLU A 86 -30.58 7.26 -20.63
N HIS A 87 -30.45 5.99 -21.02
CA HIS A 87 -29.18 5.33 -21.37
C HIS A 87 -28.13 5.43 -20.25
N THR A 88 -28.60 5.50 -19.01
CA THR A 88 -27.80 5.49 -17.79
C THR A 88 -27.72 4.07 -17.23
N HIS A 89 -26.67 3.76 -16.48
CA HIS A 89 -26.55 2.51 -15.73
C HIS A 89 -26.13 2.82 -14.31
N ARG A 90 -27.00 2.52 -13.36
CA ARG A 90 -26.66 2.50 -11.94
C ARG A 90 -25.92 1.21 -11.63
N LEU A 91 -24.83 1.33 -10.89
CA LEU A 91 -24.07 0.22 -10.36
C LEU A 91 -24.33 0.14 -8.86
N TYR A 92 -24.52 -1.06 -8.34
CA TYR A 92 -24.59 -1.33 -6.92
C TYR A 92 -23.30 -2.02 -6.48
N MET A 93 -22.75 -1.58 -5.36
CA MET A 93 -21.54 -2.12 -4.75
C MET A 93 -21.88 -2.75 -3.40
N MET A 94 -20.93 -3.46 -2.80
CA MET A 94 -21.11 -4.03 -1.45
C MET A 94 -21.52 -2.98 -0.41
N SER A 95 -21.06 -1.73 -0.55
CA SER A 95 -21.43 -0.62 0.34
C SER A 95 -22.92 -0.29 0.34
N ASP A 96 -23.65 -0.62 -0.73
CA ASP A 96 -25.08 -0.33 -0.86
C ASP A 96 -25.96 -1.37 -0.15
N VAL A 97 -25.38 -2.50 0.27
CA VAL A 97 -26.09 -3.61 0.93
C VAL A 97 -25.68 -3.66 2.40
N PRO A 98 -26.62 -3.48 3.36
CA PRO A 98 -26.32 -3.46 4.79
C PRO A 98 -25.54 -4.66 5.31
N GLU A 99 -25.70 -5.84 4.67
CA GLU A 99 -25.01 -7.09 5.00
C GLU A 99 -23.49 -6.97 4.91
N TYR A 100 -22.95 -6.16 3.99
CA TYR A 100 -21.51 -6.06 3.74
C TYR A 100 -20.88 -4.77 4.29
N VAL A 101 -21.67 -3.84 4.82
CA VAL A 101 -21.17 -2.54 5.31
C VAL A 101 -20.16 -2.71 6.45
N GLU A 102 -20.40 -3.67 7.35
CA GLU A 102 -19.51 -3.88 8.51
C GLU A 102 -18.14 -4.39 8.10
N ILE A 103 -18.08 -5.44 7.26
CA ILE A 103 -16.80 -6.00 6.78
C ILE A 103 -16.04 -4.98 5.93
N LEU A 104 -16.76 -4.25 5.06
CA LEU A 104 -16.15 -3.20 4.25
C LEU A 104 -15.58 -2.09 5.12
N GLY A 105 -16.28 -1.69 6.18
CA GLY A 105 -15.79 -0.68 7.13
C GLY A 105 -14.51 -1.11 7.84
N LYS A 106 -14.44 -2.37 8.30
CA LYS A 106 -13.23 -2.93 8.94
C LYS A 106 -12.06 -3.02 7.96
N TRP A 107 -12.31 -3.52 6.75
CA TRP A 107 -11.30 -3.63 5.71
C TRP A 107 -10.75 -2.25 5.32
N LEU A 108 -11.62 -1.26 5.10
CA LEU A 108 -11.22 0.12 4.76
C LEU A 108 -10.41 0.78 5.89
N ALA A 109 -10.77 0.56 7.14
CA ALA A 109 -10.02 1.08 8.28
C ALA A 109 -8.60 0.48 8.32
N ALA A 110 -8.49 -0.84 8.16
CA ALA A 110 -7.20 -1.53 8.11
C ALA A 110 -6.35 -1.11 6.89
N GLU A 111 -6.96 -0.92 5.72
CA GLU A 111 -6.27 -0.37 4.54
C GLU A 111 -5.76 1.04 4.80
N GLY A 112 -6.54 1.88 5.49
CA GLY A 112 -6.14 3.20 5.93
C GLY A 112 -4.88 3.16 6.79
N GLU A 113 -4.87 2.30 7.82
CA GLU A 113 -3.69 2.12 8.69
C GLU A 113 -2.46 1.61 7.92
N LEU A 114 -2.65 0.69 6.97
CA LEU A 114 -1.58 0.19 6.11
C LEU A 114 -1.04 1.28 5.18
N ARG A 115 -1.91 2.13 4.64
CA ARG A 115 -1.52 3.26 3.82
C ARG A 115 -0.71 4.28 4.62
N GLU A 116 -1.14 4.61 5.83
CA GLU A 116 -0.39 5.49 6.74
C GLU A 116 0.97 4.90 7.10
N TYR A 117 1.03 3.60 7.40
CA TYR A 117 2.28 2.90 7.66
C TYR A 117 3.24 2.96 6.47
N ARG A 118 2.75 2.70 5.25
CA ARG A 118 3.53 2.79 4.01
C ARG A 118 4.06 4.20 3.78
N ASP A 119 3.21 5.22 3.95
CA ASP A 119 3.59 6.63 3.81
C ASP A 119 4.64 7.06 4.84
N GLN A 120 4.51 6.62 6.09
CA GLN A 120 5.52 6.87 7.13
C GLN A 120 6.86 6.19 6.78
N CYS A 121 6.83 4.96 6.26
CA CYS A 121 8.05 4.28 5.81
C CYS A 121 8.71 5.03 4.66
N LEU A 122 7.92 5.50 3.69
CA LEU A 122 8.41 6.30 2.56
C LEU A 122 9.05 7.60 3.05
N LYS A 123 8.38 8.35 3.93
CA LYS A 123 8.89 9.60 4.48
C LYS A 123 10.23 9.39 5.20
N GLN A 124 10.32 8.40 6.09
CA GLN A 124 11.57 8.07 6.78
C GLN A 124 12.68 7.64 5.79
N GLY A 125 12.33 6.86 4.77
CA GLY A 125 13.27 6.46 3.72
C GLY A 125 13.80 7.67 2.95
N MET A 126 12.92 8.61 2.60
CA MET A 126 13.26 9.84 1.88
C MET A 126 14.08 10.83 2.72
N GLU A 127 13.83 10.93 4.02
CA GLU A 127 14.66 11.72 4.94
C GLU A 127 16.09 11.19 4.99
N LEU A 128 16.25 9.87 5.11
CA LEU A 128 17.55 9.22 5.07
C LEU A 128 18.23 9.43 3.71
N MET A 129 17.50 9.24 2.61
CA MET A 129 18.02 9.50 1.26
C MET A 129 18.52 10.93 1.12
N THR A 130 17.70 11.91 1.53
CA THR A 130 18.05 13.32 1.48
C THR A 130 19.27 13.62 2.34
N LYS A 131 19.38 13.02 3.53
CA LYS A 131 20.51 13.27 4.43
C LYS A 131 21.84 12.75 3.90
N TYR A 132 21.85 11.54 3.33
CA TYR A 132 23.09 10.84 2.98
C TYR A 132 23.45 10.90 1.50
N PHE A 133 22.46 11.02 0.61
CA PHE A 133 22.68 11.05 -0.83
C PHE A 133 22.60 12.45 -1.44
N ARG A 134 21.94 13.43 -0.81
CA ARG A 134 21.95 14.80 -1.35
C ARG A 134 23.35 15.40 -1.40
N ASN A 135 24.20 15.07 -0.43
CA ASN A 135 25.61 15.46 -0.39
C ASN A 135 26.51 14.69 -1.39
N LEU A 136 25.96 13.73 -2.16
CA LEU A 136 26.67 13.01 -3.22
C LEU A 136 26.37 13.57 -4.62
N TRP A 137 25.42 14.51 -4.73
CA TRP A 137 24.98 15.12 -6.00
C TRP A 137 25.34 16.61 -6.13
N ASP A 138 26.01 17.20 -5.13
CA ASP A 138 26.72 18.50 -5.23
C ASP A 138 28.19 18.26 -5.62
#